data_AF-A0A916I1Q6-F1
#
_entry.id   AF-A0A916I1Q6-F1
#
_cell.length_a   1.000
_cell.length_b   1.000
_cell.length_c   1.000
_cell.angle_alpha   90.00
_cell.angle_beta   90.00
_cell.angle_gamma   90.00
#
_symmetry.space_group_name_H-M   'P 1'
#
loop_
_entity.id
_entity.type
_entity.pdbx_description
1 polymer ?
#
loop_
_entity_poly.entity_id
_entity_poly.type
_entity_poly.pdbx_seq_one_letter_code
_entity_poly.pdbx_strand_id
1 'polypeptide(L)'
;MPDANPDNPNFSTRLSGADEAALDALIAAGLDPRRVTGADTRRVDRVLSLFNLLGFAPASPANVGAALVDVTMARILRAGSHADEAQLSPDDQEALDAFMTVGQRADRVPGPLRDRAERLEKLGALATGPTGQRVSPNLTERTMARIPARVRPQERSFRATLGGFRLTDLVSMAAVVMIAGSVVWPVLSTIRTHQKRGDCGANFASLASAFGLYSNDHRDQLPMATAGLGGANWLEVGSGPGRSNSANLFRLPKLNYASLKTLACPGNGGAACGPCRPDSDDWGCISEVSYSYQNMFGAQRPSWRSGSQSVILADGSPAVRGALSQTRWVPMQNSANHDGKGQWVLLTDGSGGWITSPEVNGDNIWLTDLQQKIVDDANDRLRPMGMEVRSVKFFQTVPESDRDSFLGP
;
A
#
# COMPACT_ATOMS: atom_id res chain seq x y z
N MET A 1 -40.75 7.16 -6.69
CA MET A 1 -40.09 6.96 -7.99
C MET A 1 -40.33 5.53 -8.41
N PRO A 2 -41.22 5.27 -9.38
CA PRO A 2 -41.19 4.00 -10.10
C PRO A 2 -40.14 4.11 -11.22
N ASP A 3 -39.40 3.02 -11.43
CA ASP A 3 -38.46 2.78 -12.53
C ASP A 3 -37.09 3.49 -12.48
N ALA A 4 -36.23 3.07 -11.56
CA ALA A 4 -34.78 3.15 -11.76
C ALA A 4 -34.24 1.74 -12.03
N ASN A 5 -34.16 1.36 -13.32
CA ASN A 5 -33.42 0.17 -13.75
C ASN A 5 -31.92 0.52 -13.77
N PRO A 6 -31.08 -0.06 -12.89
CA PRO A 6 -29.65 0.23 -12.84
C PRO A 6 -28.90 -0.21 -14.11
N ASP A 7 -29.49 -1.05 -14.96
CA ASP A 7 -28.87 -1.54 -16.20
C ASP A 7 -29.18 -0.67 -17.44
N ASN A 8 -29.80 0.49 -17.27
CA ASN A 8 -30.05 1.39 -18.39
C ASN A 8 -28.72 2.05 -18.83
N PRO A 9 -28.24 1.85 -20.08
CA PRO A 9 -26.95 2.38 -20.55
C PRO A 9 -26.90 3.92 -20.61
N ASN A 10 -28.02 4.60 -20.39
CA ASN A 10 -28.08 6.06 -20.23
C ASN A 10 -27.95 6.54 -18.77
N PHE A 11 -27.68 5.65 -17.80
CA PHE A 11 -27.28 6.06 -16.45
C PHE A 11 -25.88 6.67 -16.48
N SER A 12 -25.83 7.95 -16.81
CA SER A 12 -24.65 8.79 -16.65
C SER A 12 -24.32 8.92 -15.16
N THR A 13 -23.11 8.54 -14.77
CA THR A 13 -22.55 8.82 -13.43
C THR A 13 -22.23 10.32 -13.24
N ARG A 14 -22.41 11.14 -14.27
CA ARG A 14 -22.25 12.59 -14.23
C ARG A 14 -23.59 13.30 -14.11
N LEU A 15 -23.61 14.35 -13.28
CA LEU A 15 -24.72 15.29 -13.21
C LEU A 15 -24.93 15.97 -14.56
N SER A 16 -26.18 16.34 -14.87
CA SER A 16 -26.40 17.25 -16.00
C SER A 16 -25.80 18.62 -15.68
N GLY A 17 -25.36 19.39 -16.69
CA GLY A 17 -24.74 20.70 -16.43
C GLY A 17 -25.65 21.67 -15.64
N ALA A 18 -26.97 21.51 -15.75
CA ALA A 18 -27.92 22.26 -14.95
C ALA A 18 -28.02 21.79 -13.48
N ASP A 19 -27.81 20.50 -13.21
CA ASP A 19 -27.74 19.98 -11.84
C ASP A 19 -26.40 20.30 -11.18
N GLU A 20 -25.31 20.31 -11.96
CA GLU A 20 -23.99 20.77 -11.52
C GLU A 20 -24.03 22.26 -11.13
N ALA A 21 -24.58 23.12 -12.00
CA ALA A 21 -24.78 24.54 -11.68
C ALA A 21 -25.67 24.77 -10.45
N ALA A 22 -26.72 23.96 -10.28
CA ALA A 22 -27.58 24.03 -9.09
C ALA A 22 -26.86 23.59 -7.81
N LEU A 23 -26.04 22.53 -7.89
CA LEU A 23 -25.20 22.06 -6.78
C LEU A 23 -24.16 23.12 -6.39
N ASP A 24 -23.44 23.69 -7.35
CA ASP A 24 -22.43 24.72 -7.10
C ASP A 24 -23.05 25.98 -6.50
N ALA A 25 -24.20 26.41 -7.02
CA ALA A 25 -24.91 27.57 -6.49
C ALA A 25 -25.40 27.31 -5.04
N LEU A 26 -25.85 26.09 -4.74
CA LEU A 26 -26.24 25.70 -3.38
C LEU A 26 -25.03 25.62 -2.42
N ILE A 27 -23.87 25.15 -2.88
CA ILE A 27 -22.61 25.14 -2.11
C ILE A 27 -22.16 26.58 -1.82
N ALA A 28 -22.17 27.46 -2.83
CA ALA A 28 -21.82 28.87 -2.69
C ALA A 28 -22.75 29.62 -1.73
N ALA A 29 -24.03 29.23 -1.69
CA ALA A 29 -25.04 29.74 -0.77
C ALA A 29 -24.94 29.17 0.66
N GLY A 30 -23.96 28.31 0.94
CA GLY A 30 -23.78 27.68 2.25
C GLY A 30 -24.84 26.63 2.58
N LEU A 31 -25.34 25.91 1.57
CA LEU A 31 -26.44 24.94 1.65
C LEU A 31 -27.78 25.55 2.10
N ASP A 32 -27.94 26.88 2.01
CA ASP A 32 -29.23 27.55 2.22
C ASP A 32 -29.89 27.85 0.86
N PRO A 33 -30.96 27.12 0.48
CA PRO A 33 -31.62 27.31 -0.81
C PRO A 33 -32.20 28.73 -0.97
N ARG A 34 -32.47 29.45 0.13
CA ARG A 34 -33.00 30.83 0.08
C ARG A 34 -31.96 31.85 -0.36
N ARG A 35 -30.68 31.51 -0.29
CA ARG A 35 -29.56 32.39 -0.66
C ARG A 35 -29.02 32.12 -2.06
N VAL A 36 -29.58 31.13 -2.76
CA VAL A 36 -29.19 30.79 -4.13
C VAL A 36 -29.79 31.82 -5.11
N THR A 37 -28.94 32.45 -5.91
CA THR A 37 -29.35 33.40 -6.96
C THR A 37 -28.97 32.87 -8.34
N GLY A 38 -29.89 32.94 -9.31
CA GLY A 38 -29.60 32.64 -10.73
C GLY A 38 -29.68 31.16 -11.14
N ALA A 39 -29.84 30.22 -10.20
CA ALA A 39 -30.06 28.81 -10.50
C ALA A 39 -31.56 28.44 -10.46
N ASP A 40 -31.94 27.37 -11.17
CA ASP A 40 -33.30 26.81 -11.14
C ASP A 40 -33.61 26.27 -9.73
N THR A 41 -34.53 26.94 -9.02
CA THR A 41 -34.94 26.59 -7.66
C THR A 41 -35.45 25.15 -7.53
N ARG A 42 -36.10 24.60 -8.58
CA ARG A 42 -36.57 23.20 -8.55
C ARG A 42 -35.41 22.20 -8.53
N ARG A 43 -34.30 22.52 -9.18
CA ARG A 43 -33.10 21.68 -9.19
C ARG A 43 -32.34 21.81 -7.88
N VAL A 44 -32.24 23.02 -7.34
CA VAL A 44 -31.68 23.27 -6.00
C VAL A 44 -32.42 22.45 -4.94
N ASP A 45 -33.76 22.45 -4.95
CA ASP A 45 -34.57 21.65 -4.02
C ASP A 45 -34.35 20.14 -4.19
N ARG A 46 -34.11 19.68 -5.43
CA ARG A 46 -33.82 18.27 -5.72
C ARG A 46 -32.42 17.85 -5.24
N VAL A 47 -31.43 18.71 -5.39
CA VAL A 47 -30.09 18.48 -4.84
C VAL A 47 -30.14 18.46 -3.31
N LEU A 48 -30.92 19.37 -2.72
CA LEU A 48 -31.12 19.42 -1.26
C LEU A 48 -31.84 18.16 -0.74
N SER A 49 -32.83 17.63 -1.47
CA SER A 49 -33.50 16.39 -1.08
C SER A 49 -32.58 15.17 -1.15
N LEU A 50 -31.67 15.12 -2.13
CA LEU A 50 -30.60 14.12 -2.20
C LEU A 50 -29.63 14.24 -1.01
N PHE A 51 -29.24 15.46 -0.63
CA PHE A 51 -28.42 15.67 0.57
C PHE A 51 -29.14 15.21 1.84
N ASN A 52 -30.43 15.51 1.98
CA ASN A 52 -31.23 15.04 3.11
C ASN A 52 -31.31 13.51 3.17
N LEU A 53 -31.44 12.84 2.02
CA LEU A 53 -31.40 11.37 1.94
C LEU A 53 -30.05 10.79 2.38
N LEU A 54 -28.96 11.51 2.14
CA LEU A 54 -27.61 11.17 2.56
C LEU A 54 -27.31 11.58 4.02
N GLY A 55 -28.29 12.10 4.77
CA GLY A 55 -28.13 12.54 6.16
C GLY A 55 -27.51 13.94 6.31
N PHE A 56 -27.31 14.67 5.22
CA PHE A 56 -26.91 16.07 5.22
C PHE A 56 -28.14 16.97 5.40
N ALA A 57 -28.78 16.91 6.56
CA ALA A 57 -29.76 17.93 6.91
C ALA A 57 -29.05 19.30 7.01
N PRO A 58 -29.63 20.41 6.49
CA PRO A 58 -29.06 21.74 6.63
C PRO A 58 -29.02 22.10 8.11
N ALA A 59 -27.88 21.83 8.71
CA ALA A 59 -27.65 22.09 10.10
C ALA A 59 -27.55 23.61 10.28
N SER A 60 -28.06 24.09 11.42
CA SER A 60 -27.90 25.48 11.90
C SER A 60 -26.52 26.06 11.50
N PRO A 61 -26.40 27.35 11.14
CA PRO A 61 -25.16 27.97 10.64
C PRO A 61 -23.90 27.71 11.49
N ALA A 62 -24.05 27.28 12.76
CA ALA A 62 -22.96 26.78 13.61
C ALA A 62 -22.32 25.44 13.15
N ASN A 63 -23.01 24.63 12.36
CA ASN A 63 -22.63 23.26 11.95
C ASN A 63 -22.18 23.14 10.49
N VAL A 64 -22.34 24.19 9.67
CA VAL A 64 -21.88 24.20 8.27
C VAL A 64 -20.37 23.94 8.17
N GLY A 65 -19.59 24.46 9.13
CA GLY A 65 -18.15 24.19 9.23
C GLY A 65 -17.79 22.80 9.79
N ALA A 66 -18.74 22.05 10.35
CA ALA A 66 -18.54 20.64 10.73
C ALA A 66 -18.80 19.73 9.53
N ALA A 67 -19.94 19.94 8.87
CA ALA A 67 -20.31 19.20 7.66
C ALA A 67 -19.26 19.36 6.55
N LEU A 68 -18.69 20.54 6.35
CA LEU A 68 -17.63 20.74 5.35
C LEU A 68 -16.37 19.91 5.67
N VAL A 69 -15.97 19.86 6.95
CA VAL A 69 -14.79 19.08 7.39
C VAL A 69 -15.06 17.59 7.23
N ASP A 70 -16.24 17.11 7.60
CA ASP A 70 -16.62 15.70 7.47
C ASP A 70 -16.73 15.29 6.00
N VAL A 71 -17.25 16.16 5.12
CA VAL A 71 -17.28 15.95 3.67
C VAL A 71 -15.88 15.95 3.08
N THR A 72 -15.01 16.87 3.49
CA THR A 72 -13.61 16.90 3.03
C THR A 72 -12.89 15.63 3.47
N MET A 73 -13.09 15.18 4.70
CA MET A 73 -12.43 13.98 5.22
C MET A 73 -13.00 12.71 4.57
N ALA A 74 -14.30 12.64 4.33
CA ALA A 74 -14.92 11.55 3.57
C ALA A 74 -14.46 11.54 2.11
N ARG A 75 -14.25 12.71 1.47
CA ARG A 75 -13.67 12.81 0.12
C ARG A 75 -12.21 12.36 0.08
N ILE A 76 -11.41 12.73 1.08
CA ILE A 76 -10.01 12.28 1.19
C ILE A 76 -9.97 10.76 1.40
N LEU A 77 -10.79 10.22 2.30
CA LEU A 77 -10.87 8.78 2.55
C LEU A 77 -11.40 8.00 1.34
N ARG A 78 -12.38 8.54 0.62
CA ARG A 78 -12.94 7.92 -0.60
C ARG A 78 -11.99 8.04 -1.79
N ALA A 79 -11.26 9.14 -1.93
CA ALA A 79 -10.19 9.28 -2.91
C ALA A 79 -9.02 8.33 -2.61
N GLY A 80 -8.72 8.10 -1.32
CA GLY A 80 -7.74 7.10 -0.90
C GLY A 80 -8.21 5.65 -1.06
N SER A 81 -9.52 5.37 -0.97
CA SER A 81 -10.08 4.01 -1.11
C SER A 81 -10.35 3.58 -2.54
N HIS A 82 -10.47 4.52 -3.48
CA HIS A 82 -10.56 4.27 -4.92
C HIS A 82 -9.25 4.56 -5.67
N ALA A 83 -8.16 4.76 -4.94
CA ALA A 83 -6.82 4.67 -5.50
C ALA A 83 -6.45 3.18 -5.72
N ASP A 84 -7.28 2.44 -6.46
CA ASP A 84 -6.69 1.55 -7.45
C ASP A 84 -5.82 2.47 -8.30
N GLU A 85 -4.52 2.18 -8.32
CA GLU A 85 -3.45 3.02 -8.85
C GLU A 85 -3.95 3.97 -9.94
N ALA A 86 -4.05 5.26 -9.62
CA ALA A 86 -4.15 6.28 -10.66
C ALA A 86 -2.82 6.27 -11.41
N GLN A 87 -2.65 5.30 -12.31
CA GLN A 87 -1.49 5.19 -13.17
C GLN A 87 -1.55 6.36 -14.13
N LEU A 88 -0.47 7.14 -14.17
CA LEU A 88 -0.30 8.15 -15.21
C LEU A 88 -0.25 7.42 -16.56
N SER A 89 -0.80 8.05 -17.60
CA SER A 89 -0.53 7.54 -18.94
C SER A 89 0.99 7.61 -19.20
N PRO A 90 1.57 6.72 -20.03
CA PRO A 90 3.01 6.73 -20.30
C PRO A 90 3.54 8.13 -20.68
N ASP A 91 2.78 8.86 -21.50
CA ASP A 91 3.11 10.24 -21.90
C ASP A 91 3.05 11.24 -20.74
N ASP A 92 2.12 11.08 -19.78
CA ASP A 92 2.04 11.95 -18.60
C ASP A 92 3.16 11.65 -17.60
N GLN A 93 3.59 10.39 -17.51
CA GLN A 93 4.74 9.98 -16.72
C GLN A 93 6.03 10.57 -17.31
N GLU A 94 6.26 10.44 -18.62
CA GLU A 94 7.41 11.04 -19.30
C GLU A 94 7.41 12.57 -19.18
N ALA A 95 6.24 13.21 -19.32
CA ALA A 95 6.10 14.65 -19.11
C ALA A 95 6.41 15.06 -17.67
N LEU A 96 5.99 14.26 -16.67
CA LEU A 96 6.28 14.53 -15.27
C LEU A 96 7.77 14.40 -14.97
N ASP A 97 8.43 13.34 -15.45
CA ASP A 97 9.85 13.12 -15.25
C ASP A 97 10.68 14.24 -15.91
N ALA A 98 10.33 14.63 -17.14
CA ALA A 98 10.96 15.74 -17.84
C ALA A 98 10.74 17.08 -17.10
N PHE A 99 9.52 17.32 -16.61
CA PHE A 99 9.18 18.52 -15.83
C PHE A 99 9.97 18.60 -14.52
N MET A 100 10.11 17.48 -13.79
CA MET A 100 10.90 17.40 -12.56
C MET A 100 12.38 17.62 -12.83
N THR A 101 12.92 17.06 -13.92
CA THR A 101 14.33 17.18 -14.32
C THR A 101 14.73 18.63 -14.60
N VAL A 102 13.85 19.44 -15.19
CA VAL A 102 14.14 20.86 -15.49
C VAL A 102 13.79 21.81 -14.35
N GLY A 103 13.54 21.28 -13.15
CA GLY A 103 13.27 22.06 -11.94
C GLY A 103 11.86 22.64 -11.92
N GLN A 104 10.85 21.88 -12.35
CA GLN A 104 9.44 22.24 -12.33
C GLN A 104 9.12 23.50 -13.15
N ARG A 105 9.69 23.58 -14.34
CA ARG A 105 9.56 24.71 -15.27
C ARG A 105 9.08 24.22 -16.62
N ALA A 106 7.79 24.41 -16.92
CA ALA A 106 7.19 23.86 -18.14
C ALA A 106 7.82 24.45 -19.42
N ASP A 107 8.28 25.70 -19.36
CA ASP A 107 8.98 26.39 -20.47
C ASP A 107 10.27 25.69 -20.90
N ARG A 108 10.87 24.88 -20.01
CA ARG A 108 12.13 24.17 -20.26
C ARG A 108 11.95 22.72 -20.70
N VAL A 109 10.73 22.20 -20.71
CA VAL A 109 10.42 20.83 -21.15
C VAL A 109 10.47 20.75 -22.70
N PRO A 110 10.92 19.62 -23.30
CA PRO A 110 10.90 19.41 -24.74
C PRO A 110 9.53 19.68 -25.37
N GLY A 111 9.51 20.23 -26.58
CA GLY A 111 8.30 20.67 -27.28
C GLY A 111 7.12 19.68 -27.25
N PRO A 112 7.33 18.38 -27.52
CA PRO A 112 6.24 17.39 -27.51
C PRO A 112 5.55 17.19 -26.15
N LEU A 113 6.25 17.45 -25.03
CA LEU A 113 5.73 17.22 -23.68
C LEU A 113 5.30 18.53 -22.99
N ARG A 114 5.53 19.69 -23.62
CA ARG A 114 5.32 21.01 -23.02
C ARG A 114 3.88 21.24 -22.57
N ASP A 115 2.89 20.89 -23.39
CA ASP A 115 1.47 21.06 -23.05
C ASP A 115 1.02 20.21 -21.85
N ARG A 116 1.67 19.06 -21.62
CA ARG A 116 1.42 18.21 -20.44
C ARG A 116 2.14 18.78 -19.22
N ALA A 117 3.40 19.20 -19.37
CA ALA A 117 4.15 19.88 -18.32
C ALA A 117 3.48 21.18 -17.84
N GLU A 118 2.89 21.97 -18.73
CA GLU A 118 2.10 23.16 -18.35
C GLU A 118 0.87 22.81 -17.51
N ARG A 119 0.25 21.65 -17.75
CA ARG A 119 -0.86 21.16 -16.92
C ARG A 119 -0.36 20.71 -15.54
N LEU A 120 0.78 20.02 -15.49
CA LEU A 120 1.43 19.64 -14.24
C LEU A 120 1.86 20.87 -13.43
N GLU A 121 2.39 21.90 -14.07
CA GLU A 121 2.74 23.17 -13.44
C GLU A 121 1.51 23.88 -12.88
N LYS A 122 0.38 23.91 -13.61
CA LYS A 122 -0.89 24.46 -13.12
C LYS A 122 -1.44 23.68 -11.93
N LEU A 123 -1.37 22.34 -11.96
CA LEU A 123 -1.75 21.48 -10.84
C LEU A 123 -0.85 21.70 -9.62
N GLY A 124 0.47 21.81 -9.85
CA GLY A 124 1.46 22.16 -8.84
C GLY A 124 1.16 23.52 -8.23
N ALA A 125 0.85 24.53 -9.05
CA ALA A 125 0.47 25.87 -8.59
C ALA A 125 -0.87 25.88 -7.83
N LEU A 126 -1.82 25.00 -8.16
CA LEU A 126 -3.05 24.81 -7.37
C LEU A 126 -2.76 24.17 -6.01
N ALA A 127 -1.82 23.21 -5.96
CA ALA A 127 -1.47 22.49 -4.74
C ALA A 127 -0.51 23.27 -3.81
N THR A 128 0.40 24.06 -4.38
CA THR A 128 1.51 24.73 -3.68
C THR A 128 1.45 26.24 -3.73
N GLY A 129 0.67 26.80 -4.66
CA GLY A 129 0.54 28.23 -4.79
C GLY A 129 0.01 28.83 -3.49
N PRO A 130 0.42 30.05 -3.14
CA PRO A 130 -0.22 30.78 -2.06
C PRO A 130 -1.68 30.92 -2.47
N THR A 131 -2.57 30.17 -1.82
CA THR A 131 -4.01 30.35 -1.99
C THR A 131 -4.27 31.84 -1.86
N GLY A 132 -4.61 32.50 -2.97
CA GLY A 132 -4.72 33.96 -3.06
C GLY A 132 -5.80 34.56 -2.16
N GLN A 133 -6.54 33.71 -1.47
CA GLN A 133 -7.26 34.08 -0.28
C GLN A 133 -6.25 34.09 0.87
N ARG A 134 -5.85 35.29 1.33
CA ARG A 134 -5.15 35.45 2.62
C ARG A 134 -5.85 34.57 3.65
N VAL A 135 -5.34 33.37 3.86
CA VAL A 135 -5.74 32.51 4.97
C VAL A 135 -5.22 33.31 6.14
N SER A 136 -6.13 34.08 6.75
CA SER A 136 -5.82 34.87 7.92
C SER A 136 -4.99 33.97 8.84
N PRO A 137 -3.89 34.43 9.44
CA PRO A 137 -3.15 33.63 10.43
C PRO A 137 -4.10 33.00 11.46
N ASN A 138 -5.19 33.72 11.77
CA ASN A 138 -6.30 33.28 12.59
C ASN A 138 -7.07 32.07 12.05
N LEU A 139 -7.01 31.70 10.79
CA LEU A 139 -7.78 30.59 10.20
C LEU A 139 -7.03 29.26 10.40
N THR A 140 -5.73 29.23 10.17
CA THR A 140 -4.87 28.10 10.54
C THR A 140 -4.84 27.94 12.06
N GLU A 141 -4.69 29.04 12.79
CA GLU A 141 -4.68 29.04 14.26
C GLU A 141 -6.06 28.73 14.85
N ARG A 142 -7.18 29.21 14.26
CA ARG A 142 -8.55 28.77 14.64
C ARG A 142 -8.80 27.32 14.26
N THR A 143 -8.25 26.82 13.16
CA THR A 143 -8.45 25.43 12.76
C THR A 143 -7.66 24.51 13.68
N MET A 144 -6.38 24.80 13.92
CA MET A 144 -5.52 24.12 14.88
C MET A 144 -6.01 24.25 16.33
N ALA A 145 -6.64 25.36 16.73
CA ALA A 145 -7.27 25.52 18.05
C ALA A 145 -8.63 24.81 18.16
N ARG A 146 -9.35 24.62 17.05
CA ARG A 146 -10.64 23.89 17.01
C ARG A 146 -10.46 22.37 17.00
N ILE A 147 -9.35 21.86 16.51
CA ILE A 147 -9.04 20.41 16.50
C ILE A 147 -8.98 19.83 17.92
N PRO A 148 -8.19 20.35 18.88
CA PRO A 148 -8.18 19.84 20.26
C PRO A 148 -9.47 20.17 21.03
N ALA A 149 -10.17 21.26 20.67
CA ALA A 149 -11.49 21.56 21.22
C ALA A 149 -12.59 20.57 20.76
N ARG A 150 -12.37 19.83 19.67
CA ARG A 150 -13.26 18.77 19.16
C ARG A 150 -12.89 17.37 19.61
N VAL A 151 -11.63 17.13 20.00
CA VAL A 151 -11.20 15.88 20.64
C VAL A 151 -11.64 15.82 22.11
N ARG A 152 -12.08 16.95 22.69
CA ARG A 152 -12.94 16.89 23.88
C ARG A 152 -14.28 16.30 23.45
N PRO A 153 -14.67 15.11 23.95
CA PRO A 153 -16.00 14.58 23.68
C PRO A 153 -16.99 15.68 24.03
N GLN A 154 -17.77 16.09 23.04
CA GLN A 154 -18.84 17.04 23.26
C GLN A 154 -19.79 16.34 24.23
N GLU A 155 -19.66 16.66 25.52
CA GLU A 155 -20.63 16.38 26.55
C GLU A 155 -21.89 17.14 26.14
N ARG A 156 -22.62 16.59 25.16
CA ARG A 156 -24.06 16.75 25.15
C ARG A 156 -24.47 16.22 26.49
N SER A 157 -24.76 17.13 27.41
CA SER A 157 -25.48 16.83 28.62
C SER A 157 -26.78 16.19 28.16
N PHE A 158 -26.75 14.87 27.99
CA PHE A 158 -27.93 14.04 28.09
C PHE A 158 -28.40 14.34 29.50
N ARG A 159 -29.30 15.32 29.62
CA ARG A 159 -30.26 15.33 30.72
C ARG A 159 -31.09 14.08 30.48
N ALA A 160 -30.51 12.94 30.88
CA ALA A 160 -31.24 11.74 31.16
C ALA A 160 -32.18 12.18 32.29
N THR A 161 -33.40 12.53 31.91
CA THR A 161 -34.52 12.37 32.83
C THR A 161 -34.39 10.96 33.36
N LEU A 162 -33.98 10.84 34.63
CA LEU A 162 -33.92 9.60 35.41
C LEU A 162 -35.36 9.10 35.63
N GLY A 163 -36.08 8.83 34.55
CA GLY A 163 -37.26 7.99 34.53
C GLY A 163 -36.78 6.56 34.36
N GLY A 164 -37.26 5.65 35.19
CA GLY A 164 -36.70 4.31 35.38
C GLY A 164 -36.28 3.61 34.09
N PHE A 165 -35.03 3.11 34.09
CA PHE A 165 -34.47 2.29 33.02
C PHE A 165 -35.42 1.14 32.71
N ARG A 166 -36.04 1.19 31.53
CA ARG A 166 -36.78 0.04 31.01
C ARG A 166 -35.77 -0.94 30.46
N LEU A 167 -35.94 -2.23 30.76
CA LEU A 167 -35.10 -3.31 30.22
C LEU A 167 -35.03 -3.23 28.68
N THR A 168 -36.10 -2.74 28.04
CA THR A 168 -36.19 -2.52 26.60
C THR A 168 -35.19 -1.50 26.06
N ASP A 169 -34.87 -0.44 26.81
CA ASP A 169 -33.93 0.60 26.36
C ASP A 169 -32.48 0.09 26.41
N LEU A 170 -32.16 -0.73 27.42
CA LEU A 170 -30.87 -1.42 27.50
C LEU A 170 -30.68 -2.36 26.29
N VAL A 171 -31.72 -3.13 25.94
CA VAL A 171 -31.68 -4.03 24.79
C VAL A 171 -31.55 -3.26 23.47
N SER A 172 -32.28 -2.15 23.31
CA SER A 172 -32.18 -1.30 22.11
C SER A 172 -30.78 -0.69 21.96
N MET A 173 -30.20 -0.18 23.05
CA MET A 173 -28.85 0.39 23.05
C MET A 173 -27.77 -0.68 22.77
N ALA A 174 -27.89 -1.86 23.38
CA ALA A 174 -27.01 -2.99 23.09
C ALA A 174 -27.10 -3.41 21.61
N ALA A 175 -28.31 -3.46 21.04
CA ALA A 175 -28.52 -3.78 19.64
C ALA A 175 -27.84 -2.75 18.71
N VAL A 176 -27.99 -1.45 18.98
CA VAL A 176 -27.34 -0.39 18.20
C VAL A 176 -25.82 -0.50 18.27
N VAL A 177 -25.26 -0.77 19.46
CA VAL A 177 -23.81 -0.96 19.63
C VAL A 177 -23.31 -2.19 18.89
N MET A 178 -24.04 -3.31 18.93
CA MET A 178 -23.66 -4.52 18.19
C MET A 178 -23.70 -4.31 16.68
N ILE A 179 -24.70 -3.59 16.16
CA ILE A 179 -24.80 -3.24 14.74
C ILE A 179 -23.67 -2.27 14.34
N ALA A 180 -23.37 -1.27 15.17
CA ALA A 180 -22.26 -0.36 14.91
C ALA A 180 -20.91 -1.12 14.90
N GLY A 181 -20.69 -1.99 15.88
CA GLY A 181 -19.49 -2.82 16.00
C GLY A 181 -19.27 -3.74 14.78
N SER A 182 -20.34 -4.34 14.25
CA SER A 182 -20.24 -5.25 13.10
C SER A 182 -19.83 -4.56 11.80
N VAL A 183 -20.16 -3.28 11.62
CA VAL A 183 -19.79 -2.51 10.43
C VAL A 183 -18.42 -1.84 10.58
N VAL A 184 -18.08 -1.36 11.78
CA VAL A 184 -16.81 -0.65 12.02
C VAL A 184 -15.61 -1.60 11.96
N TRP A 185 -15.77 -2.83 12.45
CA TRP A 185 -14.65 -3.78 12.55
C TRP A 185 -14.01 -4.16 11.20
N PRO A 186 -14.76 -4.54 10.15
CA PRO A 186 -14.18 -4.82 8.83
C PRO A 186 -13.40 -3.63 8.27
N VAL A 187 -13.92 -2.40 8.41
CA VAL A 187 -13.28 -1.18 7.91
C VAL A 187 -11.94 -0.93 8.61
N LEU A 188 -11.90 -1.06 9.94
CA LEU A 188 -10.64 -0.93 10.70
C LEU A 188 -9.61 -2.00 10.30
N SER A 189 -10.06 -3.22 10.01
CA SER A 189 -9.17 -4.30 9.55
C SER A 189 -8.56 -3.99 8.18
N THR A 190 -9.35 -3.42 7.27
CA THR A 190 -8.91 -3.02 5.93
C THR A 190 -7.90 -1.89 6.04
N ILE A 191 -8.18 -0.86 6.84
CA ILE A 191 -7.27 0.27 7.07
C ILE A 191 -5.92 -0.21 7.61
N ARG A 192 -5.92 -1.10 8.62
CA ARG A 192 -4.67 -1.66 9.17
C ARG A 192 -3.89 -2.46 8.13
N THR A 193 -4.57 -3.21 7.26
CA THR A 193 -3.93 -3.96 6.18
C THR A 193 -3.27 -3.01 5.19
N HIS A 194 -3.95 -1.93 4.78
CA HIS A 194 -3.38 -0.92 3.90
C HIS A 194 -2.20 -0.18 4.53
N GLN A 195 -2.27 0.16 5.82
CA GLN A 195 -1.15 0.76 6.55
C GLN A 195 0.07 -0.16 6.57
N LYS A 196 -0.11 -1.43 6.95
CA LYS A 196 0.99 -2.41 6.93
C LYS A 196 1.60 -2.56 5.54
N ARG A 197 0.78 -2.58 4.48
CA ARG A 197 1.25 -2.65 3.10
C ARG A 197 2.00 -1.38 2.69
N GLY A 198 1.50 -0.20 3.05
CA GLY A 198 2.15 1.09 2.77
C GLY A 198 3.49 1.24 3.48
N ASP A 199 3.56 0.88 4.76
CA ASP A 199 4.79 0.89 5.56
C ASP A 199 5.83 -0.09 5.00
N CYS A 200 5.41 -1.31 4.61
CA CYS A 200 6.29 -2.27 3.95
C CYS A 200 6.78 -1.74 2.59
N GLY A 201 5.92 -1.08 1.81
CA GLY A 201 6.31 -0.43 0.56
C GLY A 201 7.35 0.68 0.77
N ALA A 202 7.20 1.49 1.82
CA ALA A 202 8.19 2.50 2.19
C ALA A 202 9.54 1.89 2.60
N ASN A 203 9.52 0.74 3.29
CA ASN A 203 10.73 -0.04 3.56
C ASN A 203 11.39 -0.50 2.25
N PHE A 204 10.64 -1.05 1.30
CA PHE A 204 11.17 -1.48 0.00
C PHE A 204 11.78 -0.33 -0.80
N ALA A 205 11.15 0.84 -0.84
CA ALA A 205 11.74 2.03 -1.48
C ALA A 205 13.06 2.45 -0.82
N SER A 206 13.12 2.38 0.51
CA SER A 206 14.35 2.65 1.27
C SER A 206 15.43 1.61 0.99
N LEU A 207 15.05 0.33 0.89
CA LEU A 207 15.97 -0.77 0.55
C LEU A 207 16.47 -0.64 -0.88
N ALA A 208 15.63 -0.27 -1.85
CA ALA A 208 16.06 -0.03 -3.23
C ALA A 208 17.21 1.00 -3.29
N SER A 209 17.09 2.08 -2.53
CA SER A 209 18.15 3.09 -2.38
C SER A 209 19.40 2.50 -1.73
N ALA A 210 19.24 1.70 -0.68
CA ALA A 210 20.36 1.05 0.03
C ALA A 210 21.12 0.06 -0.85
N PHE A 211 20.42 -0.76 -1.65
CA PHE A 211 21.03 -1.65 -2.63
C PHE A 211 21.77 -0.86 -3.72
N GLY A 212 21.18 0.22 -4.23
CA GLY A 212 21.84 1.08 -5.22
C GLY A 212 23.14 1.70 -4.70
N LEU A 213 23.15 2.19 -3.45
CA LEU A 213 24.34 2.70 -2.78
C LEU A 213 25.39 1.60 -2.56
N TYR A 214 24.98 0.45 -2.02
CA TYR A 214 25.87 -0.69 -1.83
C TYR A 214 26.51 -1.12 -3.16
N SER A 215 25.69 -1.27 -4.19
CA SER A 215 26.07 -1.66 -5.55
C SER A 215 27.11 -0.69 -6.13
N ASN A 216 26.90 0.61 -5.99
CA ASN A 216 27.85 1.63 -6.44
C ASN A 216 29.22 1.47 -5.77
N ASP A 217 29.23 1.17 -4.47
CA ASP A 217 30.48 1.01 -3.70
C ASP A 217 31.15 -0.36 -3.93
N HIS A 218 30.39 -1.36 -4.40
CA HIS A 218 30.82 -2.75 -4.56
C HIS A 218 30.81 -3.23 -6.03
N ARG A 219 31.01 -2.32 -6.99
CA ARG A 219 31.13 -2.64 -8.43
C ARG A 219 29.94 -3.43 -8.99
N ASP A 220 28.75 -2.89 -8.78
CA ASP A 220 27.47 -3.45 -9.22
C ASP A 220 27.06 -4.79 -8.59
N GLN A 221 27.79 -5.24 -7.56
CA GLN A 221 27.46 -6.45 -6.82
C GLN A 221 26.34 -6.23 -5.82
N LEU A 222 25.50 -7.25 -5.64
CA LEU A 222 24.53 -7.27 -4.57
C LEU A 222 25.20 -7.61 -3.22
N PRO A 223 24.57 -7.26 -2.08
CA PRO A 223 25.00 -7.63 -0.73
C PRO A 223 25.43 -9.07 -0.58
N MET A 224 26.64 -9.28 -0.07
CA MET A 224 27.22 -10.60 0.13
C MET A 224 28.14 -10.58 1.34
N ALA A 225 27.97 -11.55 2.24
CA ALA A 225 28.78 -11.65 3.45
C ALA A 225 29.96 -12.62 3.32
N THR A 226 29.90 -13.57 2.38
CA THR A 226 31.02 -14.47 2.07
C THR A 226 31.14 -14.72 0.58
N ALA A 227 32.39 -14.78 0.09
CA ALA A 227 32.68 -15.21 -1.28
C ALA A 227 32.65 -16.75 -1.44
N GLY A 228 32.23 -17.48 -0.40
CA GLY A 228 32.32 -18.94 -0.30
C GLY A 228 31.73 -19.69 -1.50
N LEU A 229 32.34 -20.83 -1.80
CA LEU A 229 31.82 -21.83 -2.73
C LEU A 229 30.50 -22.37 -2.15
N GLY A 230 29.43 -22.27 -2.93
CA GLY A 230 28.07 -22.64 -2.54
C GLY A 230 27.98 -23.97 -1.78
N GLY A 231 27.10 -24.03 -0.78
CA GLY A 231 26.87 -25.23 0.02
C GLY A 231 25.38 -25.41 0.33
N ALA A 232 24.97 -26.65 0.58
CA ALA A 232 23.57 -27.02 0.79
C ALA A 232 22.90 -26.31 1.98
N ASN A 233 23.68 -25.82 2.95
CA ASN A 233 23.15 -25.43 4.26
C ASN A 233 22.70 -23.97 4.37
N TRP A 234 22.50 -23.24 3.27
CA TRP A 234 22.19 -21.78 3.26
C TRP A 234 20.95 -21.33 4.05
N LEU A 235 20.14 -22.28 4.55
CA LEU A 235 18.92 -22.04 5.31
C LEU A 235 19.16 -21.79 6.81
N GLU A 236 20.40 -21.96 7.30
CA GLU A 236 20.72 -21.96 8.73
C GLU A 236 20.96 -20.54 9.29
N VAL A 237 19.89 -19.75 9.38
CA VAL A 237 19.90 -18.40 9.96
C VAL A 237 20.59 -18.38 11.33
N GLY A 238 21.54 -17.44 11.50
CA GLY A 238 22.33 -17.28 12.72
C GLY A 238 23.59 -18.13 12.80
N SER A 239 23.82 -19.03 11.82
CA SER A 239 25.00 -19.91 11.79
C SER A 239 26.22 -19.28 11.08
N GLY A 240 26.11 -17.99 10.73
CA GLY A 240 27.17 -17.22 10.09
C GLY A 240 27.13 -17.25 8.55
N PRO A 241 27.97 -16.45 7.89
CA PRO A 241 27.81 -16.11 6.48
C PRO A 241 28.05 -17.28 5.51
N GLY A 242 28.76 -18.33 5.94
CA GLY A 242 28.98 -19.54 5.13
C GLY A 242 27.79 -20.49 5.04
N ARG A 243 26.76 -20.31 5.89
CA ARG A 243 25.63 -21.22 6.03
C ARG A 243 24.28 -20.50 6.09
N SER A 244 24.28 -19.17 5.93
CA SER A 244 23.07 -18.39 6.06
C SER A 244 22.96 -17.42 4.89
N ASN A 245 21.90 -17.56 4.10
CA ASN A 245 21.59 -16.60 3.06
C ASN A 245 21.18 -15.24 3.64
N SER A 246 20.56 -15.23 4.83
CA SER A 246 20.16 -13.99 5.48
C SER A 246 21.37 -13.14 5.83
N ALA A 247 22.51 -13.75 6.18
CA ALA A 247 23.75 -13.01 6.41
C ALA A 247 24.17 -12.12 5.22
N ASN A 248 23.84 -12.50 3.98
CA ASN A 248 24.11 -11.67 2.80
C ASN A 248 23.28 -10.38 2.82
N LEU A 249 21.99 -10.46 3.11
CA LEU A 249 21.12 -9.29 3.27
C LEU A 249 21.50 -8.46 4.51
N PHE A 250 21.91 -9.14 5.61
CA PHE A 250 22.37 -8.52 6.85
C PHE A 250 23.63 -7.64 6.64
N ARG A 251 24.30 -7.78 5.50
CA ARG A 251 25.41 -6.91 5.14
C ARG A 251 25.01 -5.43 5.03
N LEU A 252 23.77 -5.14 4.59
CA LEU A 252 23.26 -3.77 4.49
C LEU A 252 23.29 -3.03 5.85
N PRO A 253 22.69 -3.54 6.93
CA PRO A 253 22.75 -2.90 8.24
C PRO A 253 24.13 -2.96 8.88
N LYS A 254 24.90 -4.04 8.66
CA LYS A 254 26.27 -4.14 9.16
C LYS A 254 27.19 -3.05 8.62
N LEU A 255 26.98 -2.63 7.37
CA LEU A 255 27.73 -1.57 6.71
C LEU A 255 27.04 -0.20 6.73
N ASN A 256 25.93 -0.06 7.47
CA ASN A 256 25.14 1.18 7.59
C ASN A 256 24.51 1.68 6.27
N TYR A 257 24.24 0.80 5.29
CA TYR A 257 23.42 1.16 4.11
C TYR A 257 21.92 1.16 4.42
N ALA A 258 21.49 0.35 5.40
CA ALA A 258 20.11 0.28 5.87
C ALA A 258 20.06 0.12 7.38
N SER A 259 18.89 0.29 7.99
CA SER A 259 18.67 -0.06 9.40
C SER A 259 17.94 -1.40 9.51
N LEU A 260 18.06 -2.11 10.64
CA LEU A 260 17.26 -3.32 10.88
C LEU A 260 15.76 -3.02 10.88
N LYS A 261 15.35 -1.82 11.32
CA LYS A 261 13.96 -1.36 11.22
C LYS A 261 13.47 -1.32 9.77
N THR A 262 14.32 -0.92 8.83
CA THR A 262 14.01 -0.92 7.39
C THR A 262 13.88 -2.35 6.85
N LEU A 263 14.59 -3.30 7.45
CA LEU A 263 14.51 -4.74 7.14
C LEU A 263 13.41 -5.48 7.94
N ALA A 264 12.55 -4.74 8.65
CA ALA A 264 11.48 -5.30 9.46
C ALA A 264 10.11 -5.01 8.85
N CYS A 265 9.43 -6.05 8.36
CA CYS A 265 8.06 -5.91 7.89
C CYS A 265 7.13 -5.72 9.10
N PRO A 266 6.21 -4.73 9.12
CA PRO A 266 5.22 -4.57 10.19
C PRO A 266 4.27 -5.78 10.33
N GLY A 267 4.21 -6.63 9.30
CA GLY A 267 3.52 -7.90 9.28
C GLY A 267 4.21 -9.01 10.07
N ASN A 268 5.53 -8.92 10.26
CA ASN A 268 6.31 -9.91 10.99
C ASN A 268 6.49 -9.47 12.46
N GLY A 269 5.67 -10.02 13.36
CA GLY A 269 5.75 -9.73 14.79
C GLY A 269 7.06 -10.15 15.48
N GLY A 270 7.85 -11.02 14.84
CA GLY A 270 9.17 -11.45 15.33
C GLY A 270 10.34 -10.63 14.81
N ALA A 271 10.11 -9.64 13.94
CA ALA A 271 11.18 -8.93 13.25
C ALA A 271 12.15 -8.21 14.19
N ALA A 272 13.44 -8.29 13.89
CA ALA A 272 14.46 -7.51 14.60
C ALA A 272 14.37 -6.03 14.22
N CYS A 273 14.01 -5.16 15.17
CA CYS A 273 13.87 -3.71 14.95
C CYS A 273 14.91 -2.86 15.71
N GLY A 274 15.78 -3.49 16.50
CA GLY A 274 16.78 -2.82 17.32
C GLY A 274 17.99 -2.29 16.53
N PRO A 275 18.94 -1.60 17.20
CA PRO A 275 20.22 -1.29 16.57
C PRO A 275 20.97 -2.57 16.21
N CYS A 276 21.67 -2.55 15.08
CA CYS A 276 22.56 -3.65 14.68
C CYS A 276 23.69 -3.77 15.70
N ARG A 277 23.94 -4.98 16.23
CA ARG A 277 25.06 -5.19 17.13
C ARG A 277 26.36 -5.28 16.31
N PRO A 278 27.46 -4.62 16.71
CA PRO A 278 28.69 -4.61 15.93
C PRO A 278 29.31 -6.00 15.69
N ASP A 279 29.05 -6.95 16.60
CA ASP A 279 29.53 -8.33 16.57
C ASP A 279 28.56 -9.30 15.85
N SER A 280 27.37 -8.84 15.44
CA SER A 280 26.42 -9.66 14.69
C SER A 280 26.81 -9.71 13.21
N ASP A 281 26.87 -10.93 12.68
CA ASP A 281 27.04 -11.21 11.25
C ASP A 281 25.73 -11.59 10.55
N ASP A 282 24.66 -11.79 11.33
CA ASP A 282 23.37 -12.29 10.87
C ASP A 282 22.27 -12.02 11.92
N TRP A 283 21.02 -12.34 11.58
CA TRP A 283 19.91 -12.48 12.52
C TRP A 283 20.11 -13.67 13.48
N GLY A 284 19.52 -13.59 14.68
CA GLY A 284 19.66 -14.64 15.69
C GLY A 284 18.83 -15.88 15.39
N CYS A 285 17.71 -15.74 14.69
CA CYS A 285 16.90 -16.86 14.23
C CYS A 285 15.96 -16.47 13.08
N ILE A 286 15.39 -17.48 12.40
CA ILE A 286 14.52 -17.28 11.24
C ILE A 286 13.30 -16.38 11.50
N SER A 287 12.72 -16.39 12.71
CA SER A 287 11.55 -15.56 13.00
C SER A 287 11.84 -14.06 12.97
N GLU A 288 13.10 -13.68 13.12
CA GLU A 288 13.55 -12.28 13.03
C GLU A 288 13.67 -11.77 11.59
N VAL A 289 13.73 -12.68 10.62
CA VAL A 289 13.90 -12.36 9.19
C VAL A 289 12.54 -12.08 8.55
N SER A 290 12.35 -10.83 8.11
CA SER A 290 11.09 -10.41 7.48
C SER A 290 11.07 -10.60 5.98
N TYR A 291 12.21 -10.52 5.32
CA TYR A 291 12.32 -10.49 3.87
C TYR A 291 13.13 -11.67 3.38
N SER A 292 12.75 -12.21 2.22
CA SER A 292 13.53 -13.22 1.52
C SER A 292 14.41 -12.53 0.48
N TYR A 293 15.65 -12.94 0.38
CA TYR A 293 16.67 -12.37 -0.47
C TYR A 293 17.17 -13.39 -1.49
N GLN A 294 17.59 -12.92 -2.66
CA GLN A 294 18.21 -13.74 -3.70
C GLN A 294 19.23 -14.69 -3.08
N ASN A 295 19.14 -15.98 -3.40
CA ASN A 295 20.09 -16.95 -2.89
C ASN A 295 21.47 -16.77 -3.56
N MET A 296 22.44 -16.23 -2.81
CA MET A 296 23.77 -15.91 -3.33
C MET A 296 24.75 -17.11 -3.34
N PHE A 297 24.28 -18.31 -2.95
CA PHE A 297 25.06 -19.55 -2.97
C PHE A 297 25.02 -20.26 -4.34
N GLY A 298 24.25 -19.75 -5.30
CA GLY A 298 24.25 -20.22 -6.69
C GLY A 298 25.59 -19.99 -7.40
N ALA A 299 25.83 -20.76 -8.46
CA ALA A 299 27.03 -20.61 -9.29
C ALA A 299 27.03 -19.28 -10.07
N GLN A 300 25.83 -18.83 -10.45
CA GLN A 300 25.59 -17.53 -11.06
C GLN A 300 24.94 -16.61 -10.04
N ARG A 301 25.30 -15.32 -10.09
CA ARG A 301 24.84 -14.31 -9.13
C ARG A 301 24.38 -13.08 -9.90
N PRO A 302 23.16 -12.58 -9.68
CA PRO A 302 22.70 -11.38 -10.34
C PRO A 302 23.47 -10.15 -9.84
N SER A 303 23.57 -9.15 -10.71
CA SER A 303 24.05 -7.81 -10.39
C SER A 303 22.86 -6.86 -10.28
N TRP A 304 23.01 -5.77 -9.54
CA TRP A 304 21.96 -4.74 -9.44
C TRP A 304 21.53 -4.23 -10.83
N ARG A 305 22.44 -4.11 -11.79
CA ARG A 305 22.11 -3.65 -13.15
C ARG A 305 22.11 -4.77 -14.18
N SER A 306 21.73 -5.99 -13.80
CA SER A 306 21.63 -7.07 -14.78
C SER A 306 20.60 -6.71 -15.85
N GLY A 307 20.88 -7.04 -17.11
CA GLY A 307 19.93 -6.80 -18.22
C GLY A 307 18.62 -7.60 -18.09
N SER A 308 18.59 -8.62 -17.23
CA SER A 308 17.37 -9.31 -16.79
C SER A 308 16.79 -8.64 -15.54
N GLN A 309 15.51 -8.29 -15.62
CA GLN A 309 14.69 -7.86 -14.48
C GLN A 309 14.31 -9.10 -13.66
N SER A 310 15.17 -9.52 -12.73
CA SER A 310 14.88 -10.59 -11.77
C SER A 310 14.50 -10.01 -10.41
N VAL A 311 13.71 -10.78 -9.64
CA VAL A 311 13.36 -10.39 -8.27
C VAL A 311 14.53 -10.73 -7.37
N ILE A 312 14.98 -9.77 -6.55
CA ILE A 312 16.11 -9.95 -5.61
C ILE A 312 15.71 -9.89 -4.15
N LEU A 313 14.54 -9.31 -3.85
CA LEU A 313 14.01 -9.26 -2.50
C LEU A 313 12.50 -9.39 -2.55
N ALA A 314 11.92 -10.09 -1.58
CA ALA A 314 10.48 -10.15 -1.38
C ALA A 314 10.13 -10.26 0.11
N ASP A 315 8.84 -10.22 0.45
CA ASP A 315 8.40 -10.67 1.77
C ASP A 315 8.82 -12.11 2.10
N GLY A 316 8.77 -12.48 3.38
CA GLY A 316 9.27 -13.76 3.88
C GLY A 316 8.65 -14.99 3.19
N SER A 317 9.50 -15.90 2.72
CA SER A 317 9.14 -17.03 1.86
C SER A 317 8.35 -18.08 2.66
N PRO A 318 7.16 -18.48 2.20
CA PRO A 318 6.40 -19.56 2.82
C PRO A 318 7.09 -20.92 2.65
N ALA A 319 7.85 -21.11 1.56
CA ALA A 319 8.59 -22.34 1.28
C ALA A 319 9.67 -22.62 2.34
N VAL A 320 10.47 -21.59 2.63
CA VAL A 320 11.55 -21.62 3.65
C VAL A 320 10.98 -21.90 5.04
N ARG A 321 9.91 -21.18 5.41
CA ARG A 321 9.27 -21.37 6.72
C ARG A 321 8.67 -22.76 6.85
N GLY A 322 8.00 -23.25 5.80
CA GLY A 322 7.47 -24.61 5.74
C GLY A 322 8.55 -25.69 5.85
N ALA A 323 9.70 -25.47 5.20
CA ALA A 323 10.85 -26.36 5.28
C ALA A 323 11.37 -26.52 6.71
N LEU A 324 11.54 -25.40 7.42
CA LEU A 324 12.05 -25.37 8.79
C LEU A 324 11.06 -25.99 9.79
N SER A 325 9.75 -25.83 9.57
CA SER A 325 8.72 -26.50 10.37
C SER A 325 8.44 -27.95 9.95
N GLN A 326 9.17 -28.50 8.97
CA GLN A 326 8.94 -29.82 8.37
C GLN A 326 7.50 -30.03 7.87
N THR A 327 6.81 -28.94 7.51
CA THR A 327 5.47 -28.97 6.97
C THR A 327 5.52 -28.89 5.45
N ARG A 328 4.55 -29.51 4.78
CA ARG A 328 4.36 -29.28 3.34
C ARG A 328 3.91 -27.83 3.12
N TRP A 329 4.32 -27.24 2.01
CA TRP A 329 3.93 -25.88 1.63
C TRP A 329 3.27 -25.88 0.26
N VAL A 330 2.53 -24.81 -0.05
CA VAL A 330 1.76 -24.68 -1.30
C VAL A 330 2.55 -23.79 -2.27
N PRO A 331 2.95 -24.28 -3.47
CA PRO A 331 3.78 -23.54 -4.43
C PRO A 331 3.34 -22.10 -4.73
N MET A 332 2.03 -21.88 -4.82
CA MET A 332 1.44 -20.57 -5.13
C MET A 332 1.09 -19.74 -3.90
N GLN A 333 1.59 -20.12 -2.72
CA GLN A 333 1.34 -19.39 -1.49
C GLN A 333 2.12 -18.07 -1.46
N ASN A 334 1.41 -17.01 -1.10
CA ASN A 334 1.98 -15.70 -0.84
C ASN A 334 2.60 -15.63 0.58
N SER A 335 3.34 -14.57 0.85
CA SER A 335 3.99 -14.40 2.15
C SER A 335 2.98 -14.33 3.32
N ALA A 336 3.36 -14.93 4.45
CA ALA A 336 2.60 -14.81 5.69
C ALA A 336 2.67 -13.41 6.32
N ASN A 337 3.63 -12.56 5.92
CA ASN A 337 3.74 -11.18 6.41
C ASN A 337 2.45 -10.38 6.19
N HIS A 338 1.68 -10.71 5.15
CA HIS A 338 0.45 -10.03 4.80
C HIS A 338 -0.73 -10.99 4.69
N ASP A 339 -0.79 -11.96 5.60
CA ASP A 339 -1.88 -12.94 5.72
C ASP A 339 -2.15 -13.72 4.42
N GLY A 340 -1.12 -13.92 3.58
CA GLY A 340 -1.24 -14.61 2.28
C GLY A 340 -1.96 -13.82 1.19
N LYS A 341 -2.26 -12.53 1.40
CA LYS A 341 -2.95 -11.68 0.41
C LYS A 341 -2.05 -11.19 -0.73
N GLY A 342 -0.74 -11.27 -0.55
CA GLY A 342 0.27 -10.82 -1.49
C GLY A 342 1.58 -10.52 -0.79
N GLN A 343 2.52 -9.94 -1.53
CA GLN A 343 3.85 -9.60 -1.06
C GLN A 343 4.40 -8.41 -1.84
N TRP A 344 5.30 -7.67 -1.19
CA TRP A 344 6.21 -6.78 -1.88
C TRP A 344 7.36 -7.54 -2.51
N VAL A 345 7.80 -7.05 -3.67
CA VAL A 345 9.00 -7.49 -4.37
C VAL A 345 9.86 -6.30 -4.76
N LEU A 346 11.17 -6.52 -4.86
CA LEU A 346 12.18 -5.59 -5.39
C LEU A 346 12.92 -6.29 -6.52
N LEU A 347 13.02 -5.63 -7.67
CA LEU A 347 13.74 -6.12 -8.83
C LEU A 347 15.16 -5.55 -8.87
N THR A 348 16.02 -6.16 -9.69
CA THR A 348 17.41 -5.72 -9.89
C THR A 348 17.51 -4.24 -10.25
N ASP A 349 16.65 -3.73 -11.14
CA ASP A 349 16.63 -2.32 -11.54
C ASP A 349 16.21 -1.31 -10.43
N GLY A 350 15.87 -1.80 -9.24
CA GLY A 350 15.42 -1.01 -8.11
C GLY A 350 13.93 -0.67 -8.12
N SER A 351 13.19 -1.10 -9.13
CA SER A 351 11.74 -1.04 -9.11
C SER A 351 11.17 -2.02 -8.07
N GLY A 352 10.15 -1.59 -7.36
CA GLY A 352 9.46 -2.41 -6.37
C GLY A 352 7.96 -2.37 -6.61
N GLY A 353 7.28 -3.47 -6.27
CA GLY A 353 5.85 -3.61 -6.53
C GLY A 353 5.18 -4.57 -5.57
N TRP A 354 3.87 -4.41 -5.42
CA TRP A 354 3.03 -5.38 -4.73
C TRP A 354 2.49 -6.39 -5.73
N ILE A 355 2.71 -7.68 -5.46
CA ILE A 355 2.18 -8.78 -6.26
C ILE A 355 1.26 -9.65 -5.41
N THR A 356 0.26 -10.25 -6.05
CA THR A 356 -0.74 -11.14 -5.42
C THR A 356 -0.53 -12.61 -5.78
N SER A 357 0.53 -12.90 -6.51
CA SER A 357 1.00 -14.23 -6.89
C SER A 357 2.52 -14.27 -6.70
N PRO A 358 3.14 -15.41 -6.33
CA PRO A 358 4.60 -15.52 -6.32
C PRO A 358 5.24 -15.62 -7.71
N GLU A 359 4.43 -15.66 -8.77
CA GLU A 359 4.93 -15.71 -10.14
C GLU A 359 5.18 -14.29 -10.68
N VAL A 360 6.40 -14.06 -11.14
CA VAL A 360 6.83 -12.82 -11.82
C VAL A 360 7.51 -13.21 -13.12
N ASN A 361 6.99 -12.73 -14.26
CA ASN A 361 7.52 -13.06 -15.59
C ASN A 361 7.62 -14.58 -15.89
N GLY A 362 6.71 -15.38 -15.32
CA GLY A 362 6.71 -16.84 -15.46
C GLY A 362 7.69 -17.58 -14.55
N ASP A 363 8.38 -16.86 -13.66
CA ASP A 363 9.28 -17.42 -12.64
C ASP A 363 8.62 -17.36 -11.26
N ASN A 364 8.60 -18.48 -10.54
CA ASN A 364 8.08 -18.52 -9.17
C ASN A 364 9.21 -18.25 -8.19
N ILE A 365 9.14 -17.09 -7.53
CA ILE A 365 10.23 -16.58 -6.67
C ILE A 365 10.55 -17.47 -5.44
N TRP A 366 9.74 -18.49 -5.15
CA TRP A 366 9.97 -19.46 -4.07
C TRP A 366 10.56 -20.80 -4.53
N LEU A 367 10.70 -21.00 -5.83
CA LEU A 367 11.13 -22.27 -6.42
C LEU A 367 12.40 -22.04 -7.24
N THR A 368 13.40 -22.89 -7.05
CA THR A 368 14.48 -23.00 -8.04
C THR A 368 13.95 -23.61 -9.35
N ASP A 369 14.67 -23.41 -10.46
CA ASP A 369 14.36 -24.00 -11.77
C ASP A 369 14.05 -25.52 -11.69
N LEU A 370 14.85 -26.27 -10.91
CA LEU A 370 14.65 -27.70 -10.72
C LEU A 370 13.32 -28.01 -10.00
N GLN A 371 13.01 -27.26 -8.96
CA GLN A 371 11.78 -27.44 -8.19
C GLN A 371 10.56 -27.07 -9.03
N GLN A 372 10.64 -25.98 -9.81
CA GLN A 372 9.59 -25.56 -10.74
C GLN A 372 9.31 -26.68 -11.76
N LYS A 373 10.35 -27.23 -12.41
CA LYS A 373 10.21 -28.37 -13.33
C LYS A 373 9.53 -29.59 -12.70
N ILE A 374 9.84 -29.89 -11.44
CA ILE A 374 9.21 -31.01 -10.70
C ILE A 374 7.74 -30.73 -10.44
N VAL A 375 7.38 -29.50 -10.04
CA VAL A 375 6.00 -29.09 -9.82
C VAL A 375 5.21 -29.15 -11.13
N ASP A 376 5.79 -28.69 -12.23
CA ASP A 376 5.16 -28.68 -13.55
C ASP A 376 4.95 -30.09 -14.10
N ASP A 377 5.95 -30.97 -14.07
CA ASP A 377 5.81 -32.38 -14.48
C ASP A 377 4.76 -33.10 -13.63
N ALA A 378 4.72 -32.82 -12.32
CA ALA A 378 3.69 -33.38 -11.45
C ALA A 378 2.28 -32.86 -11.79
N ASN A 379 2.13 -31.56 -12.07
CA ASN A 379 0.86 -30.96 -12.49
C ASN A 379 0.39 -31.52 -13.85
N ASP A 380 1.29 -31.67 -14.82
CA ASP A 380 0.95 -32.20 -16.14
C ASP A 380 0.48 -33.66 -16.07
N ARG A 381 1.03 -34.47 -15.15
CA ARG A 381 0.56 -35.84 -14.89
C ARG A 381 -0.78 -35.90 -14.18
N LEU A 382 -1.08 -34.93 -13.33
CA LEU A 382 -2.31 -34.87 -12.54
C LEU A 382 -3.48 -34.23 -13.31
N ARG A 383 -3.19 -33.36 -14.28
CA ARG A 383 -4.20 -32.62 -15.07
C ARG A 383 -5.23 -33.53 -15.76
N PRO A 384 -4.88 -34.66 -16.40
CA PRO A 384 -5.87 -35.58 -16.98
C PRO A 384 -6.82 -36.21 -15.95
N MET A 385 -6.44 -36.20 -14.67
CA MET A 385 -7.24 -36.72 -13.55
C MET A 385 -8.07 -35.64 -12.86
N GLY A 386 -8.03 -34.38 -13.34
CA GLY A 386 -8.68 -33.25 -12.68
C GLY A 386 -8.06 -32.92 -11.31
N MET A 387 -6.80 -33.29 -11.11
CA MET A 387 -6.05 -33.04 -9.88
C MET A 387 -4.94 -32.02 -10.12
N GLU A 388 -4.47 -31.39 -9.04
CA GLU A 388 -3.36 -30.45 -9.03
C GLU A 388 -2.43 -30.71 -7.83
N VAL A 389 -1.16 -30.30 -7.94
CA VAL A 389 -0.22 -30.38 -6.83
C VAL A 389 -0.65 -29.39 -5.74
N ARG A 390 -1.25 -29.91 -4.67
CA ARG A 390 -1.66 -29.07 -3.53
C ARG A 390 -0.51 -28.64 -2.64
N SER A 391 0.52 -29.47 -2.52
CA SER A 391 1.62 -29.19 -1.61
C SER A 391 2.86 -29.99 -1.97
N VAL A 392 4.04 -29.40 -1.79
CA VAL A 392 5.34 -30.06 -2.01
C VAL A 392 6.17 -30.09 -0.75
N LYS A 393 7.06 -31.08 -0.66
CA LYS A 393 8.10 -31.12 0.36
C LYS A 393 9.28 -30.28 -0.14
N PHE A 394 9.67 -29.29 0.64
CA PHE A 394 10.85 -28.50 0.33
C PHE A 394 12.12 -29.35 0.48
N PHE A 395 13.08 -29.12 -0.42
CA PHE A 395 14.44 -29.63 -0.32
C PHE A 395 15.40 -28.52 -0.72
N GLN A 396 16.56 -28.45 -0.06
CA GLN A 396 17.52 -27.37 -0.30
C GLN A 396 18.16 -27.54 -1.68
N THR A 397 17.93 -26.56 -2.54
CA THR A 397 18.58 -26.36 -3.84
C THR A 397 19.21 -24.97 -3.88
N VAL A 398 20.03 -24.72 -4.89
CA VAL A 398 20.58 -23.39 -5.17
C VAL A 398 20.18 -22.99 -6.58
N PRO A 399 20.13 -21.68 -6.90
CA PRO A 399 19.84 -21.22 -8.25
C PRO A 399 20.88 -21.77 -9.23
N GLU A 400 20.40 -22.28 -10.37
CA GLU A 400 21.26 -22.80 -11.45
C GLU A 400 21.63 -21.70 -12.47
N SER A 401 20.84 -20.63 -12.54
CA SER A 401 21.02 -19.53 -13.49
C SER A 401 20.87 -18.15 -12.84
N ASP A 402 21.35 -17.11 -13.52
CA ASP A 402 21.16 -15.69 -13.14
C ASP A 402 19.72 -15.18 -13.35
N ARG A 403 18.87 -15.99 -13.99
CA ARG A 403 17.44 -15.71 -14.21
C ARG A 403 16.53 -16.32 -13.16
N ASP A 404 17.05 -17.27 -12.38
CA ASP A 404 16.33 -17.94 -11.31
C ASP A 404 16.23 -16.98 -10.09
N SER A 405 15.05 -16.40 -9.89
CA SER A 405 14.76 -15.44 -8.83
C SER A 405 14.57 -16.10 -7.46
N PHE A 406 15.11 -17.30 -7.23
CA PHE A 406 14.89 -18.06 -6.01
C PHE A 406 15.36 -17.31 -4.74
N LEU A 407 14.37 -16.96 -3.91
CA LEU A 407 14.55 -16.19 -2.69
C LEU A 407 14.58 -17.10 -1.45
N GLY A 408 15.67 -17.01 -0.70
CA GLY A 408 15.87 -17.63 0.62
C GLY A 408 15.75 -16.62 1.76
N PRO A 409 15.83 -17.02 3.03
CA PRO A 409 15.87 -16.05 4.14
C PRO A 409 17.08 -15.13 4.03
#